data_AF-A0A158L5W8-F1
#
_entry.id   AF-A0A158L5W8-F1
#
_cell.length_a   1.000
_cell.length_b   1.000
_cell.length_c   1.000
_cell.angle_alpha   90.00
_cell.angle_beta   90.00
_cell.angle_gamma   90.00
#
_symmetry.space_group_name_H-M   'P 1'
#
loop_
_entity.id
_entity.type
_entity.pdbx_description
1 polymer ?
#
loop_
_entity_poly.entity_id
_entity_poly.type
_entity_poly.pdbx_seq_one_letter_code
_entity_poly.pdbx_strand_id
1 'polypeptide(L)'
;MAPHQATKKKEAASEPAAEGRLTKKKARKKRTGRVELVSVSVASQGKEPLKKEKVVRDTFTMPRSDYGKIATLKQRCLEEGVLVNKSELLRAGLLLLEAASPEHLRDAVSAVEKIKTGRPPKSG
;
A
#
# COMPACT_ATOMS: atom_id res chain seq x y z
N MET A 1 43.49 38.52 -37.00
CA MET A 1 44.68 37.66 -36.86
C MET A 1 44.47 36.72 -35.69
N ALA A 2 44.31 35.43 -35.98
CA ALA A 2 44.36 34.36 -35.01
C ALA A 2 45.81 34.14 -34.54
N PRO A 3 45.99 33.41 -33.44
CA PRO A 3 46.76 32.18 -33.57
C PRO A 3 45.97 30.94 -33.13
N HIS A 4 45.94 29.96 -34.04
CA HIS A 4 45.68 28.55 -33.75
C HIS A 4 46.90 27.92 -33.08
N GLN A 5 46.66 26.97 -32.16
CA GLN A 5 47.29 25.64 -32.06
C GLN A 5 46.65 24.96 -30.83
N ALA A 6 45.75 23.97 -30.92
CA ALA A 6 45.83 22.63 -31.51
C ALA A 6 46.79 21.68 -30.76
N THR A 7 46.25 20.93 -29.80
CA THR A 7 46.67 19.54 -29.56
C THR A 7 45.42 18.65 -29.43
N LYS A 8 45.49 17.53 -30.15
CA LYS A 8 44.43 16.58 -30.50
C LYS A 8 44.81 15.22 -29.90
N LYS A 9 43.79 14.36 -29.68
CA LYS A 9 43.84 12.88 -29.51
C LYS A 9 44.32 12.40 -28.13
N LYS A 10 43.80 11.33 -27.50
CA LYS A 10 43.14 10.07 -27.92
C LYS A 10 42.61 9.38 -26.62
N GLU A 11 41.32 9.11 -26.44
CA GLU A 11 40.61 7.82 -26.64
C GLU A 11 41.01 6.67 -25.68
N ALA A 12 40.03 6.16 -24.91
CA ALA A 12 39.81 4.80 -24.37
C ALA A 12 38.99 4.93 -23.06
N ALA A 13 37.71 4.58 -22.93
CA ALA A 13 37.04 3.30 -23.16
C ALA A 13 37.72 2.14 -22.40
N SER A 14 37.22 1.84 -21.20
CA SER A 14 37.46 0.57 -20.51
C SER A 14 36.34 0.27 -19.49
N GLU A 15 35.27 -0.34 -19.97
CA GLU A 15 34.73 -1.53 -19.30
C GLU A 15 35.59 -2.72 -19.77
N PRO A 16 35.88 -3.71 -18.92
CA PRO A 16 35.03 -4.90 -18.99
C PRO A 16 34.89 -5.73 -17.68
N ALA A 17 33.89 -6.60 -17.78
CA ALA A 17 33.88 -8.01 -17.34
C ALA A 17 33.46 -8.36 -15.91
N ALA A 18 32.29 -8.98 -15.91
CA ALA A 18 31.79 -9.93 -14.94
C ALA A 18 32.71 -11.13 -14.71
N GLU A 19 32.87 -11.50 -13.45
CA GLU A 19 32.96 -12.87 -12.91
C GLU A 19 32.69 -12.70 -11.39
N GLY A 20 31.78 -13.40 -10.74
CA GLY A 20 31.71 -14.84 -10.66
C GLY A 20 31.47 -15.20 -9.17
N ARG A 21 30.20 -15.36 -8.81
CA ARG A 21 29.66 -16.32 -7.83
C ARG A 21 30.54 -16.69 -6.63
N LEU A 22 30.16 -16.25 -5.42
CA LEU A 22 30.29 -17.07 -4.22
C LEU A 22 29.09 -16.89 -3.28
N THR A 23 28.24 -17.90 -3.33
CA THR A 23 27.25 -18.27 -2.32
C THR A 23 27.84 -18.31 -0.91
N LYS A 24 27.16 -17.71 0.07
CA LYS A 24 27.10 -18.28 1.42
C LYS A 24 25.85 -17.83 2.17
N LYS A 25 24.89 -18.77 2.23
CA LYS A 25 23.94 -18.90 3.33
C LYS A 25 24.68 -18.74 4.66
N LYS A 26 24.19 -17.88 5.55
CA LYS A 26 24.27 -18.16 6.99
C LYS A 26 23.00 -17.72 7.68
N ALA A 27 22.10 -18.69 7.76
CA ALA A 27 21.01 -18.66 8.71
C ALA A 27 21.57 -18.72 10.14
N ARG A 28 20.93 -17.89 10.98
CA ARG A 28 20.55 -18.17 12.37
C ARG A 28 21.58 -17.90 13.49
N LYS A 29 20.97 -17.33 14.54
CA LYS A 29 21.25 -17.44 15.99
C LYS A 29 22.00 -16.20 16.51
N LYS A 30 21.53 -15.47 17.53
CA LYS A 30 20.64 -15.78 18.66
C LYS A 30 20.24 -14.41 19.25
N ARG A 31 18.98 -13.99 19.22
CA ARG A 31 18.54 -12.88 20.10
C ARG A 31 18.26 -13.48 21.46
N THR A 32 19.08 -13.04 22.40
CA THR A 32 19.08 -13.30 23.83
C THR A 32 17.74 -12.93 24.45
N GLY A 33 17.34 -13.75 25.42
CA GLY A 33 16.04 -13.68 26.06
C GLY A 33 15.78 -12.38 26.79
N ARG A 34 14.50 -12.01 26.81
CA ARG A 34 13.95 -11.06 27.78
C ARG A 34 12.67 -11.67 28.35
N VAL A 35 12.87 -12.24 29.53
CA VAL A 35 11.98 -12.28 30.69
C VAL A 35 10.56 -12.79 30.46
N GLU A 36 10.42 -14.06 30.81
CA GLU A 36 9.22 -14.67 31.37
C GLU A 36 8.73 -13.81 32.56
N LEU A 37 7.64 -13.07 32.36
CA LEU A 37 6.81 -12.55 33.42
C LEU A 37 5.50 -13.32 33.37
N VAL A 38 5.42 -14.28 34.28
CA VAL A 38 4.26 -15.10 34.59
C VAL A 38 3.08 -14.19 34.92
N SER A 39 2.18 -13.99 33.96
CA SER A 39 0.86 -13.44 34.23
C SER A 39 -0.03 -14.57 34.70
N VAL A 40 -0.27 -14.56 36.00
CA VAL A 40 -1.20 -15.39 36.77
C VAL A 40 -2.44 -15.78 35.97
N SER A 41 -2.61 -17.10 35.82
CA SER A 41 -3.82 -17.73 35.29
C SER A 41 -5.00 -17.46 36.22
N VAL A 42 -5.79 -16.43 35.91
CA VAL A 42 -7.16 -16.35 36.42
C VAL A 42 -8.04 -17.10 35.45
N ALA A 43 -8.57 -18.24 35.91
CA ALA A 43 -9.64 -18.95 35.26
C ALA A 43 -10.80 -17.98 35.00
N SER A 44 -11.04 -17.66 33.73
CA SER A 44 -12.26 -17.01 33.30
C SER A 44 -13.02 -17.98 32.42
N GLN A 45 -14.25 -18.20 32.87
CA GLN A 45 -15.25 -19.10 32.33
C GLN A 45 -15.45 -18.91 30.82
N GLY A 46 -15.90 -19.99 30.19
CA GLY A 46 -16.05 -20.14 28.75
C GLY A 46 -16.62 -18.91 28.07
N LYS A 47 -15.80 -18.29 27.24
CA LYS A 47 -16.27 -17.44 26.16
C LYS A 47 -16.05 -18.24 24.89
N GLU A 48 -17.15 -18.58 24.22
CA GLU A 48 -17.09 -19.07 22.86
C GLU A 48 -16.17 -18.14 22.05
N PRO A 49 -15.25 -18.69 21.24
CA PRO A 49 -14.38 -17.86 20.44
C PRO A 49 -15.25 -17.12 19.40
N LEU A 50 -15.53 -15.84 19.65
CA LEU A 50 -16.09 -14.95 18.64
C LEU A 50 -15.20 -15.07 17.40
N LYS A 51 -15.74 -15.69 16.35
CA LYS A 51 -15.06 -15.86 15.07
C LYS A 51 -14.72 -14.46 14.56
N LYS A 52 -13.44 -14.12 14.61
CA LYS A 52 -12.90 -12.90 14.01
C LYS A 52 -13.21 -12.95 12.52
N GLU A 53 -13.82 -11.88 12.01
CA GLU A 53 -14.13 -11.77 10.60
C GLU A 53 -12.85 -11.85 9.75
N LYS A 54 -12.90 -12.59 8.65
CA LYS A 54 -11.75 -12.78 7.77
C LYS A 54 -11.51 -11.49 6.97
N VAL A 55 -10.32 -10.92 7.11
CA VAL A 55 -9.89 -9.75 6.32
C VAL A 55 -9.50 -10.18 4.91
N VAL A 56 -10.26 -9.72 3.90
CA VAL A 56 -9.93 -9.87 2.48
C VAL A 56 -9.28 -8.58 1.97
N ARG A 57 -8.15 -8.69 1.28
CA ARG A 57 -7.48 -7.55 0.64
C ARG A 57 -7.91 -7.47 -0.82
N ASP A 58 -8.63 -6.41 -1.15
CA ASP A 58 -9.03 -6.10 -2.52
C ASP A 58 -8.14 -5.00 -3.12
N THR A 59 -7.90 -5.06 -4.44
CA THR A 59 -7.14 -4.03 -5.16
C THR A 59 -8.03 -3.35 -6.18
N PHE A 60 -8.37 -2.09 -5.93
CA PHE A 60 -9.28 -1.33 -6.77
C PHE A 60 -8.59 -0.62 -7.94
N THR A 61 -9.19 -0.72 -9.12
CA THR A 61 -8.91 0.14 -10.26
C THR A 61 -9.85 1.35 -10.21
N MET A 62 -9.29 2.57 -10.16
CA MET A 62 -10.05 3.83 -10.10
C MET A 62 -9.36 4.89 -10.96
N PRO A 63 -10.08 5.91 -11.46
CA PRO A 63 -9.51 7.00 -12.23
C PRO A 63 -8.61 7.85 -11.34
N ARG A 64 -7.65 8.56 -11.94
CA ARG A 64 -6.74 9.45 -11.21
C ARG A 64 -7.48 10.53 -10.41
N SER A 65 -8.62 11.00 -10.93
CA SER A 65 -9.48 11.98 -10.25
C SER A 65 -9.98 11.49 -8.89
N ASP A 66 -10.43 10.24 -8.81
CA ASP A 66 -10.94 9.68 -7.55
C ASP A 66 -9.84 9.42 -6.53
N TYR A 67 -8.63 9.07 -6.98
CA TYR A 67 -7.46 9.06 -6.10
C TYR A 67 -7.17 10.45 -5.50
N GLY A 68 -7.35 11.52 -6.27
CA GLY A 68 -7.28 12.90 -5.78
C GLY A 68 -8.34 13.22 -4.74
N LYS A 69 -9.58 12.76 -4.95
CA LYS A 69 -10.67 12.91 -3.95
C LYS A 69 -10.33 12.18 -2.65
N ILE A 70 -9.82 10.95 -2.73
CA ILE A 70 -9.36 10.18 -1.56
C ILE A 70 -8.28 10.94 -0.79
N ALA A 71 -7.28 11.50 -1.48
CA ALA A 71 -6.22 12.28 -0.82
C ALA A 71 -6.79 13.52 -0.12
N THR A 72 -7.70 14.24 -0.78
CA THR A 72 -8.37 15.42 -0.23
C THR A 72 -9.19 15.05 1.02
N LEU A 73 -9.96 13.96 0.97
CA LEU A 73 -10.75 13.50 2.11
C LEU A 73 -9.87 13.08 3.29
N LYS A 74 -8.76 12.39 3.03
CA LYS A 74 -7.78 12.07 4.08
C LYS A 74 -7.21 13.33 4.74
N GLN A 75 -6.91 14.36 3.95
CA GLN A 75 -6.42 15.63 4.48
C GLN A 75 -7.47 16.30 5.36
N ARG A 76 -8.73 16.33 4.93
CA ARG A 76 -9.84 16.85 5.76
C ARG A 76 -9.98 16.11 7.07
N CYS A 77 -9.88 14.79 7.06
CA CYS A 77 -9.89 14.01 8.31
C CYS A 77 -8.71 14.39 9.21
N LEU A 78 -7.52 14.60 8.65
CA LEU A 78 -6.35 15.03 9.40
C LEU A 78 -6.52 16.43 10.01
N GLU A 79 -7.15 17.36 9.29
CA GLU A 79 -7.49 18.69 9.80
C GLU A 79 -8.45 18.61 11.00
N GLU A 80 -9.36 17.64 11.01
CA GLU A 80 -10.23 17.30 12.15
C GLU A 80 -9.52 16.44 13.23
N GLY A 81 -8.21 16.23 13.11
CA GLY A 81 -7.41 15.44 14.07
C GLY A 81 -7.54 13.92 13.93
N VAL A 82 -8.17 13.42 12.87
CA VAL A 82 -8.39 11.99 12.62
C VAL A 82 -7.46 11.47 11.53
N LEU A 83 -6.49 10.65 11.92
CA LEU A 83 -5.61 9.95 10.99
C LEU A 83 -6.33 8.73 10.38
N VAL A 84 -6.59 8.77 9.08
CA VAL A 84 -7.22 7.64 8.35
C VAL A 84 -6.36 7.16 7.20
N ASN A 85 -6.30 5.84 7.00
CA ASN A 85 -5.72 5.24 5.81
C ASN A 85 -6.78 5.06 4.69
N LYS A 86 -6.35 4.66 3.49
CA LYS A 86 -7.26 4.51 2.34
C LYS A 86 -8.35 3.46 2.58
N SER A 87 -7.99 2.32 3.20
CA SER A 87 -8.96 1.24 3.45
C SER A 87 -10.00 1.62 4.51
N GLU A 88 -9.60 2.39 5.52
CA GLU A 88 -10.51 2.95 6.52
C GLU A 88 -11.49 3.94 5.91
N LEU A 89 -10.99 4.88 5.09
CA LEU A 89 -11.84 5.85 4.42
C LEU A 89 -12.88 5.19 3.49
N LEU A 90 -12.46 4.16 2.74
CA LEU A 90 -13.38 3.41 1.88
C LEU A 90 -14.46 2.67 2.68
N ARG A 91 -14.08 2.02 3.79
CA ARG A 91 -15.06 1.36 4.68
C ARG A 91 -16.00 2.37 5.35
N ALA A 92 -15.51 3.54 5.75
CA ALA A 92 -16.36 4.62 6.26
C ALA A 92 -17.37 5.09 5.20
N GLY A 93 -16.95 5.20 3.94
CA GLY A 93 -17.85 5.47 2.82
C GLY A 93 -18.95 4.42 2.67
N LEU A 94 -18.64 3.13 2.82
CA LEU A 94 -19.65 2.06 2.77
C LEU A 94 -20.69 2.20 3.89
N LEU A 95 -20.26 2.49 5.12
CA LEU A 95 -21.17 2.71 6.25
C LEU A 95 -22.10 3.90 6.01
N LEU A 96 -21.59 4.99 5.44
CA LEU A 96 -22.40 6.16 5.09
C LEU A 96 -23.43 5.84 4.00
N LEU A 97 -23.04 5.03 3.00
CA LEU A 97 -23.95 4.61 1.93
C LEU A 97 -25.03 3.64 2.43
N GLU A 98 -24.71 2.76 3.37
CA GLU A 98 -25.67 1.86 4.01
C GLU A 98 -26.70 2.62 4.86
N ALA A 99 -26.28 3.68 5.54
CA ALA A 99 -27.16 4.54 6.33
C ALA A 99 -27.98 5.54 5.50
N ALA A 100 -27.66 5.70 4.20
CA ALA A 100 -28.33 6.66 3.33
C ALA A 100 -29.75 6.23 2.96
N SER A 101 -30.63 7.20 2.73
CA SER A 101 -31.96 6.92 2.16
C SER A 101 -31.84 6.30 0.74
N PRO A 102 -32.86 5.55 0.27
CA PRO A 102 -32.82 4.93 -1.06
C PRO A 102 -32.58 5.91 -2.21
N GLU A 103 -33.12 7.14 -2.09
CA GLU A 103 -32.94 8.20 -3.10
C GLU A 103 -31.49 8.68 -3.15
N HIS A 104 -30.93 9.03 -1.98
CA HIS A 104 -29.53 9.44 -1.87
C HIS A 104 -28.54 8.36 -2.31
N LEU A 105 -28.83 7.09 -2.00
CA LEU A 105 -28.00 5.98 -2.47
C LEU A 105 -28.04 5.89 -4.00
N ARG A 106 -29.22 6.01 -4.62
CA ARG A 106 -29.37 5.99 -6.07
C ARG A 106 -28.62 7.14 -6.73
N ASP A 107 -28.74 8.36 -6.21
CA ASP A 107 -28.03 9.53 -6.73
C ASP A 107 -26.51 9.36 -6.60
N ALA A 108 -26.05 8.91 -5.42
CA ALA A 108 -24.63 8.67 -5.17
C ALA A 108 -24.05 7.64 -6.16
N VAL A 109 -24.76 6.54 -6.42
CA VAL A 109 -24.35 5.51 -7.39
C VAL A 109 -24.40 6.04 -8.83
N SER A 110 -25.41 6.85 -9.18
CA SER A 110 -25.53 7.43 -10.51
C SER A 110 -24.45 8.47 -10.83
N ALA A 111 -23.88 9.11 -9.80
CA ALA A 111 -22.79 10.07 -9.96
C ALA A 111 -21.42 9.41 -10.22
N VAL A 112 -21.28 8.10 -10.00
CA VAL A 112 -20.03 7.37 -10.25
C VAL A 112 -19.92 6.98 -11.72
N GLU A 113 -18.83 7.37 -12.37
CA GLU A 113 -18.55 6.98 -13.75
C GLU A 113 -18.32 5.46 -13.83
N LYS A 114 -19.04 4.79 -14.73
CA LYS A 114 -18.84 3.37 -15.00
C LYS A 114 -17.56 3.16 -15.80
N ILE A 115 -16.48 2.82 -15.12
CA ILE A 115 -15.23 2.45 -15.77
C ILE A 115 -15.40 1.05 -16.37
N LYS A 116 -15.12 0.90 -17.67
CA LYS A 116 -15.01 -0.42 -18.32
C LYS A 116 -13.71 -1.09 -17.88
N THR A 117 -13.61 -1.50 -16.63
CA THR A 117 -12.48 -2.29 -16.16
C THR A 117 -12.71 -3.76 -16.46
N GLY A 118 -11.99 -4.29 -17.45
CA GLY A 118 -11.70 -5.72 -17.53
C GLY A 118 -10.61 -6.10 -16.52
N ARG A 119 -10.56 -7.38 -16.12
CA ARG A 119 -9.36 -7.97 -15.51
C ARG A 119 -8.17 -7.65 -16.43
N PRO A 120 -7.03 -7.13 -15.94
CA PRO A 120 -5.84 -7.05 -16.78
C PRO A 120 -5.56 -8.46 -17.35
N PRO A 121 -5.30 -8.60 -18.66
CA PRO A 121 -4.93 -9.88 -19.22
C PRO A 121 -3.72 -10.38 -18.43
N LYS A 122 -3.71 -11.68 -18.07
CA LYS A 122 -2.57 -12.29 -17.38
C LYS A 122 -1.34 -12.04 -18.26
N SER A 123 -0.43 -11.18 -17.83
CA SER A 123 0.95 -11.25 -18.30
C SER A 123 1.50 -12.58 -17.83
N GLY A 124 1.89 -13.43 -18.78
CA GLY A 124 2.57 -14.71 -18.53
C GLY A 124 3.96 -14.51 -17.96
#